data_AF-A0A353Q7G8-F1
#
_entry.id   AF-A0A353Q7G8-F1
#
_cell.length_a   1.000
_cell.length_b   1.000
_cell.length_c   1.000
_cell.angle_alpha   90.00
_cell.angle_beta   90.00
_cell.angle_gamma   90.00
#
_symmetry.space_group_name_H-M   'P 1'
#
loop_
_entity.id
_entity.type
_entity.pdbx_description
1 polymer ?
#
loop_
_entity_poly.entity_id
_entity_poly.type
_entity_poly.pdbx_seq_one_letter_code
_entity_poly.pdbx_strand_id
1 'polypeptide(L)' 'MKKLYTVAQTAEILNYTSEHTRRLIRKGRLNVVGKGDGRSGNYRISEDNIDEFIKSMEV' A
#
# COMPACT_ATOMS: atom_id res chain seq x y z
N MET A 1 -0.74 18.08 -4.94
CA MET A 1 -1.13 16.76 -5.50
C MET A 1 -0.67 15.68 -4.52
N LYS A 2 -1.55 14.79 -4.06
CA LYS A 2 -1.12 13.67 -3.20
C LYS A 2 -0.36 12.64 -4.05
N LYS A 3 0.84 12.25 -3.62
CA LYS A 3 1.63 11.21 -4.31
C LYS A 3 0.96 9.86 -4.12
N LEU A 4 0.86 9.11 -5.22
CA LEU A 4 0.28 7.77 -5.26
C LEU A 4 1.37 6.78 -5.64
N TYR A 5 1.43 5.68 -4.89
CA TYR A 5 2.38 4.61 -5.05
C TYR A 5 1.67 3.34 -5.53
N THR A 6 2.37 2.58 -6.35
CA THR A 6 1.97 1.20 -6.66
C THR A 6 2.35 0.28 -5.49
N VAL A 7 1.78 -0.93 -5.47
CA VAL A 7 2.19 -1.98 -4.52
C VAL A 7 3.71 -2.19 -4.50
N ALA A 8 4.36 -2.19 -5.67
CA ALA A 8 5.80 -2.41 -5.77
C ALA A 8 6.57 -1.29 -5.07
N GLN A 9 6.23 -0.03 -5.35
CA GLN A 9 6.88 1.12 -4.73
C GLN A 9 6.62 1.17 -3.22
N THR A 10 5.40 0.87 -2.78
CA THR A 10 5.09 0.79 -1.35
C THR A 10 5.85 -0.34 -0.66
N ALA A 11 6.05 -1.47 -1.35
CA ALA A 11 6.87 -2.55 -0.84
C ALA A 11 8.33 -2.13 -0.67
N GLU A 12 8.89 -1.35 -1.61
CA GLU A 12 10.24 -0.78 -1.47
C GLU A 12 10.34 0.19 -0.28
N ILE A 13 9.36 1.08 -0.11
CA ILE A 13 9.32 2.06 1.00
C ILE A 13 9.26 1.35 2.36
N LEU A 14 8.42 0.31 2.47
CA LEU A 14 8.24 -0.46 3.70
C LEU A 14 9.28 -1.58 3.89
N ASN A 15 10.23 -1.72 2.96
CA ASN A 15 11.20 -2.81 2.91
C ASN A 15 10.55 -4.21 3.01
N TYR A 16 9.45 -4.40 2.28
CA TYR A 16 8.67 -5.63 2.20
C TYR A 16 8.68 -6.22 0.78
N THR A 17 8.20 -7.46 0.65
CA THR A 17 7.89 -8.02 -0.65
C THR A 17 6.56 -7.47 -1.18
N SER A 18 6.42 -7.41 -2.50
CA SER A 18 5.14 -7.04 -3.15
C SER A 18 4.00 -7.96 -2.72
N GLU A 19 4.29 -9.24 -2.48
CA GLU A 19 3.30 -10.20 -1.97
C GLU A 19 2.87 -9.89 -0.55
N HIS A 20 3.82 -9.58 0.34
CA HIS A 20 3.51 -9.21 1.72
C HIS A 20 2.65 -7.93 1.74
N THR A 21 3.00 -6.94 0.93
CA THR A 21 2.22 -5.70 0.78
C THR A 21 0.80 -5.97 0.28
N ARG A 22 0.61 -6.85 -0.71
CA ARG A 22 -0.74 -7.29 -1.14
C ARG A 22 -1.50 -7.99 -0.02
N ARG A 23 -0.82 -8.78 0.81
CA ARG A 23 -1.44 -9.44 1.97
C ARG A 23 -1.91 -8.42 3.00
N LEU A 24 -1.15 -7.36 3.26
CA LEU A 24 -1.54 -6.26 4.14
C LEU A 24 -2.79 -5.55 3.61
N ILE A 25 -2.82 -5.24 2.31
CA ILE A 25 -3.99 -4.64 1.64
C ILE A 25 -5.21 -5.56 1.76
N ARG A 26 -5.07 -6.85 1.44
CA ARG A 26 -6.18 -7.83 1.54
C ARG A 26 -6.70 -8.03 2.97
N LYS A 27 -5.83 -7.88 3.96
CA LYS A 27 -6.19 -7.94 5.38
C LYS A 27 -6.78 -6.62 5.91
N GLY A 28 -6.88 -5.58 5.07
CA GLY A 28 -7.34 -4.26 5.50
C GLY A 28 -6.36 -3.51 6.42
N ARG A 29 -5.09 -3.96 6.48
CA ARG A 29 -4.05 -3.28 7.28
C ARG A 29 -3.43 -2.11 6.54
N LEU A 30 -3.40 -2.15 5.21
CA LEU A 30 -2.88 -1.07 4.37
C LEU A 30 -3.99 -0.57 3.46
N ASN A 31 -4.41 0.68 3.67
CA ASN A 31 -5.50 1.30 2.92
C ASN A 31 -5.06 1.66 1.51
N VAL A 32 -5.97 1.51 0.54
CA VAL A 32 -5.75 1.85 -0.86
C VAL A 32 -6.72 2.95 -1.28
N VAL A 33 -6.25 3.91 -2.07
CA VAL A 33 -7.11 5.00 -2.58
C VAL A 33 -7.72 4.68 -3.93
N GLY A 34 -7.28 3.61 -4.58
CA GLY A 34 -7.82 3.16 -5.84
C GLY A 34 -7.40 1.75 -6.17
N LYS A 35 -8.28 1.02 -6.85
CA LYS A 35 -8.01 -0.27 -7.44
C LYS A 35 -8.27 -0.11 -8.94
N GLY A 36 -7.21 -0.11 -9.75
CA GLY A 36 -7.38 -0.08 -11.20
C GLY A 36 -8.05 -1.37 -11.71
N ASP A 37 -8.86 -1.23 -12.74
CA ASP A 37 -9.50 -2.33 -13.46
C ASP A 37 -8.44 -3.17 -14.18
N GLY A 38 -8.13 -4.34 -13.63
CA GLY A 38 -7.15 -5.26 -14.20
C GLY A 38 -6.97 -6.52 -13.34
N ARG A 39 -6.69 -7.65 -13.99
CA ARG A 39 -6.55 -8.99 -13.37
C ARG A 39 -5.59 -9.06 -12.18
N SER A 40 -4.62 -8.15 -12.10
CA SER A 40 -3.61 -8.11 -11.02
C SER A 40 -3.88 -7.08 -9.92
N GLY A 41 -4.98 -6.32 -9.99
CA GLY A 41 -5.32 -5.29 -9.02
C GLY A 41 -4.24 -4.20 -8.96
N ASN A 42 -4.36 -3.18 -9.80
CA ASN A 42 -3.48 -2.02 -9.76
C ASN A 42 -3.84 -1.15 -8.55
N TYR A 43 -3.48 -1.60 -7.35
CA TYR A 43 -3.68 -0.82 -6.14
C TYR A 43 -2.82 0.45 -6.18
N ARG A 44 -3.47 1.57 -5.87
CA ARG A 44 -2.83 2.86 -5.63
C ARG A 44 -2.91 3.13 -4.14
N ILE A 45 -1.77 3.37 -3.52
CA ILE A 45 -1.66 3.70 -2.09
C ILE A 45 -1.18 5.16 -2.00
N SER A 46 -1.87 6.01 -1.25
CA SER A 46 -1.40 7.38 -1.00
C SER A 46 -0.25 7.38 0.00
N GLU A 47 0.64 8.37 -0.11
CA GLU A 47 1.68 8.63 0.90
C GLU A 47 1.11 8.64 2.34
N ASP A 48 -0.02 9.32 2.52
CA ASP A 48 -0.80 9.42 3.76
C ASP A 48 -1.13 8.04 4.37
N ASN A 49 -1.59 7.08 3.55
CA ASN A 49 -1.95 5.75 4.03
C ASN A 49 -0.72 4.92 4.41
N ILE A 50 0.42 5.19 3.76
CA ILE A 50 1.70 4.54 4.11
C ILE A 50 2.18 5.08 5.46
N ASP A 51 2.11 6.39 5.66
CA ASP A 51 2.47 7.05 6.93
C ASP A 51 1.57 6.59 8.09
N GLU A 52 0.25 6.53 7.90
CA GLU A 52 -0.67 5.98 8.90
C GLU A 52 -0.36 4.52 9.24
N PHE A 53 0.01 3.71 8.24
CA PHE A 53 0.42 2.33 8.47
C PHE A 53 1.71 2.23 9.29
N ILE A 54 2.72 3.04 8.98
CA ILE A 54 3.98 3.08 9.72
C ILE A 54 3.73 3.49 11.17
N LYS A 55 2.97 4.58 11.38
CA LYS A 55 2.58 5.04 12.72
C LYS A 55 1.87 3.95 13.51
N SER A 56 0.98 3.19 12.89
CA SER A 56 0.28 2.07 13.53
C SER A 56 1.20 0.92 13.96
N MET A 57 2.42 0.81 13.42
CA MET A 57 3.41 -0.20 13.83
C MET A 57 4.29 0.25 15.01
N GLU A 58 4.37 1.56 15.25
CA GLU A 58 5.17 2.15 16.33
C GLU A 58 4.41 2.18 17.68
N VAL A 59 3.12 1.82 17.67
CA VAL A 59 2.25 1.70 18.86
C VAL A 59 2.15 0.24 19.30
#